data_AF-A0A9W9PLN7-F1
#
_entry.id   AF-A0A9W9PLN7-F1
#
_cell.length_a   1.000
_cell.length_b   1.000
_cell.length_c   1.000
_cell.angle_alpha   90.00
_cell.angle_beta   90.00
_cell.angle_gamma   90.00
#
_symmetry.space_group_name_H-M   'P 1'
#
loop_
_entity.id
_entity.type
_entity.pdbx_description
1 polymer ?
#
loop_
_entity_poly.entity_id
_entity_poly.type
_entity_poly.pdbx_seq_one_letter_code
_entity_poly.pdbx_strand_id
1 'polypeptide(L)'
;MGLPPFYVVVHFNKIENENVYIGGEVRSTAEKPFVRVVITHIAVRMPDNDDVYFRSTSRLDKIFKPHLLDKGYDFEYHVDETERRLWKINSLIPPPFTSEEEKVWFRANKPLPYEGAYPPQTSNAAL
;
A
#
# COMPACT_ATOMS: atom_id res chain seq x y z
N MET A 1 -13.19 -12.25 5.95
CA MET A 1 -11.79 -12.06 6.39
C MET A 1 -11.21 -10.91 5.58
N GLY A 2 -10.20 -10.19 6.11
CA GLY A 2 -9.49 -9.15 5.37
C GLY A 2 -8.39 -9.73 4.47
N LEU A 3 -7.54 -8.87 3.93
CA LEU A 3 -6.34 -9.27 3.18
C LEU A 3 -5.32 -9.96 4.10
N PRO A 4 -4.49 -10.88 3.58
CA PRO A 4 -3.37 -11.47 4.33
C PRO A 4 -2.49 -10.38 4.97
N PRO A 5 -2.18 -10.44 6.28
CA PRO A 5 -1.45 -9.36 6.96
C PRO A 5 -0.09 -9.06 6.33
N PHE A 6 0.63 -10.08 5.86
CA PHE A 6 1.91 -9.90 5.18
C PHE A 6 1.84 -9.16 3.83
N TYR A 7 0.65 -8.86 3.30
CA TYR A 7 0.51 -7.96 2.15
C TYR A 7 0.82 -6.50 2.51
N VAL A 8 0.68 -6.13 3.78
CA VAL A 8 0.90 -4.76 4.24
C VAL A 8 2.39 -4.56 4.52
N VAL A 9 3.05 -3.82 3.65
CA VAL A 9 4.45 -3.40 3.81
C VAL A 9 4.47 -1.93 4.19
N VAL A 10 5.18 -1.59 5.28
CA VAL A 10 5.35 -0.21 5.75
C VAL A 10 6.83 0.08 5.88
N HIS A 11 7.31 1.10 5.17
CA HIS A 11 8.69 1.59 5.28
C HIS A 11 8.69 2.97 5.94
N PHE A 12 9.53 3.14 6.96
CA PHE A 12 9.79 4.45 7.57
C PHE A 12 11.11 4.97 7.01
N ASN A 13 11.03 6.00 6.17
CA ASN A 13 12.19 6.64 5.55
C ASN A 13 12.40 8.02 6.20
N LYS A 14 13.51 8.20 6.91
CA LYS A 14 13.89 9.52 7.44
C LYS A 14 14.48 10.35 6.31
N ILE A 15 13.96 11.55 6.11
CA ILE A 15 14.52 12.59 5.24
C ILE A 15 14.93 13.74 6.17
N GLU A 16 16.14 14.26 6.01
CA GLU A 16 16.59 15.42 6.79
C GLU A 16 15.76 16.66 6.42
N ASN A 17 15.44 17.50 7.41
CA ASN A 17 14.50 18.62 7.25
C ASN A 17 14.95 19.62 6.18
N GLU A 18 16.27 19.75 5.98
CA GLU A 18 16.88 20.61 4.95
C GLU A 18 16.55 20.15 3.53
N ASN A 19 16.15 18.88 3.35
CA ASN A 19 15.80 18.28 2.07
C ASN A 19 14.29 18.17 1.86
N VAL A 20 13.48 18.79 2.72
CA VAL A 20 12.02 18.83 2.60
C VAL A 20 11.58 20.26 2.29
N TYR A 21 11.05 20.45 1.08
CA TYR A 21 10.59 21.74 0.57
C TYR A 21 9.08 21.72 0.38
N ILE A 22 8.37 22.68 0.99
CA ILE A 22 6.92 22.82 0.85
C ILE A 22 6.63 24.24 0.36
N GLY A 23 6.08 24.38 -0.84
CA GLY A 23 5.88 25.69 -1.46
C GLY A 23 7.17 26.44 -1.78
N GLY A 24 8.30 25.73 -1.95
CA GLY A 24 9.62 26.31 -2.18
C GLY A 24 10.42 26.62 -0.91
N GLU A 25 9.81 26.51 0.27
CA GLU A 25 10.45 26.83 1.55
C GLU A 25 10.97 25.57 2.26
N VAL A 26 12.18 25.65 2.80
CA VAL A 26 12.80 24.60 3.64
C VAL A 26 12.27 24.71 5.07
N ARG A 27 11.96 23.56 5.69
CA ARG A 27 11.42 23.50 7.06
C ARG A 27 12.49 23.20 8.13
N SER A 28 13.75 23.56 7.89
CA SER A 28 14.88 23.25 8.79
C SER A 28 14.73 23.86 10.18
N THR A 29 13.99 24.97 10.31
CA THR A 29 13.71 25.65 11.58
C THR A 29 12.38 25.25 12.21
N ALA A 30 11.58 24.39 11.58
CA ALA A 30 10.31 23.96 12.13
C ALA A 30 10.54 23.10 13.39
N GLU A 31 9.72 23.31 14.43
CA GLU A 31 9.80 22.53 15.67
C GLU A 31 9.56 21.03 15.41
N LYS A 32 8.75 20.71 14.39
CA LYS A 32 8.43 19.34 13.99
C LYS A 32 8.64 19.13 12.49
N PRO A 33 9.15 17.96 12.09
CA PRO A 33 9.28 17.61 10.68
C PRO A 33 7.90 17.46 10.03
N PHE A 34 7.84 17.70 8.73
CA PHE A 34 6.67 17.34 7.92
C PHE A 34 6.66 15.83 7.61
N VAL A 35 5.48 15.21 7.63
CA VAL A 35 5.34 13.78 7.32
C VAL A 35 4.63 13.58 5.99
N ARG A 36 5.31 12.99 5.01
CA ARG A 36 4.71 12.56 3.74
C ARG A 36 4.42 11.06 3.78
N VAL A 37 3.17 10.67 3.53
CA VAL A 37 2.75 9.27 3.46
C VAL A 37 2.32 8.92 2.03
N VAL A 38 3.03 7.98 1.39
CA VAL A 38 2.68 7.47 0.06
C VAL A 38 2.10 6.06 0.24
N ILE A 39 0.87 5.86 -0.22
CA ILE A 39 0.17 4.58 -0.11
C ILE A 39 -0.07 4.05 -1.52
N THR A 40 0.18 2.76 -1.73
CA THR A 40 -0.12 2.09 -2.99
C THR A 40 -1.01 0.87 -2.75
N HIS A 41 -2.24 0.91 -3.24
CA HIS A 41 -3.15 -0.23 -3.24
C HIS A 41 -2.94 -1.07 -4.51
N ILE A 42 -2.64 -2.35 -4.32
CA ILE A 42 -2.34 -3.29 -5.42
C ILE A 42 -3.30 -4.47 -5.41
N ALA A 43 -3.65 -4.96 -4.21
CA ALA A 43 -4.36 -6.21 -4.05
C ALA A 43 -5.80 -6.14 -4.59
N VAL A 44 -6.51 -5.05 -4.33
CA VAL A 44 -7.91 -4.87 -4.73
C VAL A 44 -8.09 -3.43 -5.16
N ARG A 45 -8.66 -3.23 -6.35
CA ARG A 45 -9.05 -1.91 -6.82
C ARG A 45 -10.37 -1.51 -6.18
N MET A 46 -10.43 -0.30 -5.65
CA MET A 46 -11.68 0.28 -5.18
C MET A 46 -12.60 0.56 -6.38
N PRO A 47 -13.92 0.37 -6.23
CA PRO A 47 -14.87 0.88 -7.21
C PRO A 47 -14.69 2.37 -7.42
N ASP A 48 -14.80 2.82 -8.67
CA ASP A 48 -14.72 4.23 -9.03
C ASP A 48 -16.00 4.96 -8.58
N ASN A 49 -15.98 5.40 -7.33
CA ASN A 49 -17.14 5.92 -6.61
C ASN A 49 -16.69 6.82 -5.45
N ASP A 50 -17.20 8.05 -5.44
CA ASP A 50 -16.84 9.07 -4.45
C ASP A 50 -17.11 8.63 -3.01
N ASP A 51 -18.25 8.00 -2.72
CA ASP A 51 -18.57 7.55 -1.36
C ASP A 51 -17.61 6.45 -0.87
N VAL A 52 -17.15 5.59 -1.78
CA VAL A 52 -16.12 4.59 -1.48
C VAL A 52 -14.79 5.28 -1.17
N TYR A 53 -14.37 6.23 -2.00
CA TYR A 53 -13.12 6.97 -1.79
C TYR A 53 -13.15 7.80 -0.51
N PHE A 54 -14.22 8.55 -0.24
CA PHE A 54 -14.39 9.32 0.98
C PHE A 54 -14.37 8.45 2.23
N ARG A 55 -15.01 7.27 2.19
CA ARG A 55 -14.97 6.35 3.32
C ARG A 55 -13.55 5.81 3.55
N SER A 56 -12.81 5.53 2.48
CA SER A 56 -11.42 5.07 2.56
C SER A 56 -10.50 6.14 3.15
N THR A 57 -10.54 7.37 2.63
CA THR A 57 -9.72 8.48 3.14
C THR A 57 -10.11 8.85 4.57
N SER A 58 -11.39 8.90 4.90
CA SER A 58 -11.86 9.14 6.29
C SER A 58 -11.35 8.09 7.28
N ARG A 59 -11.16 6.84 6.84
CA ARG A 59 -10.58 5.79 7.69
C ARG A 59 -9.08 6.00 7.88
N LEU A 60 -8.36 6.42 6.84
CA LEU A 60 -6.95 6.79 6.94
C LEU A 60 -6.76 7.99 7.87
N ASP A 61 -7.59 9.02 7.76
CA ASP A 61 -7.55 10.20 8.64
C ASP A 61 -7.67 9.80 10.11
N LYS A 62 -8.61 8.91 10.44
CA LYS A 62 -8.78 8.36 11.80
C LYS A 62 -7.55 7.59 12.30
N ILE A 63 -6.86 6.89 11.40
CA ILE A 63 -5.62 6.17 11.73
C ILE A 63 -4.48 7.15 11.98
N PHE A 64 -4.32 8.18 11.13
CA PHE A 64 -3.23 9.13 11.23
C PHE A 64 -3.37 10.09 12.41
N LYS A 65 -4.59 10.55 12.70
CA LYS A 65 -4.86 11.58 13.70
C LYS A 65 -4.12 11.38 15.04
N PRO A 66 -4.21 10.23 15.75
CA PRO A 66 -3.52 10.05 17.03
C PRO A 66 -1.99 9.98 16.93
N HIS A 67 -1.45 9.72 15.73
CA HIS A 67 -0.01 9.54 15.52
C HIS A 67 0.66 10.79 14.94
N LEU A 68 -0.09 11.66 14.24
CA LEU A 68 0.42 12.84 13.55
C LEU A 68 -0.25 14.12 14.07
N LEU A 69 -1.54 14.31 13.79
CA LEU A 69 -2.25 15.56 14.10
C LEU A 69 -2.32 15.85 15.60
N ASP A 70 -2.65 14.86 16.43
CA ASP A 70 -2.75 15.02 17.89
C ASP A 70 -1.39 15.28 18.53
N LYS A 71 -0.32 15.02 17.78
CA LYS A 71 1.06 15.33 18.16
C LYS A 71 1.58 16.59 17.48
N GLY A 72 0.75 17.32 16.74
CA GLY A 72 1.09 18.61 16.11
C GLY A 72 2.02 18.51 14.91
N TYR A 73 2.08 17.36 14.21
CA TYR A 73 2.79 17.26 12.94
C TYR A 73 1.90 17.73 11.79
N ASP A 74 2.47 18.51 10.88
CA ASP A 74 1.89 18.70 9.54
C ASP A 74 2.16 17.44 8.71
N PHE A 75 1.15 16.98 7.94
CA PHE A 75 1.30 15.80 7.11
C PHE A 75 0.44 15.85 5.84
N GLU A 76 0.87 15.10 4.83
CA GLU A 76 0.12 14.87 3.60
C GLU A 76 0.14 13.38 3.26
N TYR A 77 -0.97 12.85 2.75
CA TYR A 77 -1.00 11.52 2.15
C TYR A 77 -1.69 11.50 0.79
N HIS A 78 -1.34 10.50 -0.02
CA HIS A 78 -2.12 10.14 -1.19
C HIS A 78 -2.18 8.62 -1.30
N VAL A 79 -3.16 8.12 -2.06
CA VAL A 79 -3.34 6.70 -2.36
C VAL A 79 -3.32 6.53 -3.88
N ASP A 80 -2.37 5.76 -4.38
CA ASP A 80 -2.32 5.29 -5.76
C ASP A 80 -2.88 3.88 -5.87
N GLU A 81 -3.46 3.54 -7.01
CA GLU A 81 -3.85 2.17 -7.36
C GLU A 81 -3.04 1.66 -8.55
N THR A 82 -2.30 0.56 -8.39
CA THR A 82 -1.44 0.01 -9.44
C THR A 82 -1.99 -1.25 -10.09
N GLU A 83 -1.44 -1.62 -11.26
CA GLU A 83 -1.86 -2.79 -12.03
C GLU A 83 -1.50 -4.11 -11.30
N ARG A 84 -2.52 -4.77 -10.75
CA ARG A 84 -2.38 -6.03 -10.00
C ARG A 84 -1.66 -7.13 -10.80
N ARG A 85 -1.83 -7.22 -12.12
CA ARG A 85 -1.20 -8.26 -12.96
C ARG A 85 0.32 -8.14 -13.03
N LEU A 86 0.87 -6.98 -12.68
CA LEU A 86 2.30 -6.72 -12.61
C LEU A 86 2.87 -6.93 -11.20
N TRP A 87 2.09 -7.48 -10.27
CA TRP A 87 2.50 -7.72 -8.88
C TRP A 87 2.76 -9.20 -8.60
N LYS A 88 3.86 -9.47 -7.89
CA LYS A 88 4.23 -10.80 -7.40
C LYS A 88 4.78 -10.72 -5.98
N ILE A 89 4.65 -11.81 -5.23
CA ILE A 89 5.32 -12.01 -3.94
C ILE A 89 6.11 -13.32 -4.00
N ASN A 90 7.43 -13.27 -3.77
CA ASN A 90 8.32 -14.42 -3.94
C ASN A 90 8.14 -15.11 -5.32
N SER A 91 7.98 -14.29 -6.36
CA SER A 91 7.69 -14.72 -7.73
C SER A 91 6.35 -15.45 -7.95
N LEU A 92 5.50 -15.54 -6.92
CA LEU A 92 4.14 -16.07 -7.01
C LEU A 92 3.16 -14.97 -7.40
N ILE A 93 2.26 -15.30 -8.31
CA ILE A 93 1.05 -14.52 -8.59
C ILE A 93 0.17 -14.61 -7.33
N PRO A 94 -0.24 -13.49 -6.72
CA PRO A 94 -1.10 -13.54 -5.54
C PRO A 94 -2.49 -14.09 -5.91
N PRO A 95 -3.09 -14.93 -5.06
CA PRO A 95 -4.38 -15.56 -5.32
C PRO A 95 -5.50 -14.52 -5.50
N PRO A 96 -6.55 -14.81 -6.29
CA PRO A 96 -7.67 -13.90 -6.49
C PRO A 96 -8.29 -13.45 -5.17
N PHE A 97 -8.78 -12.21 -5.13
CA PHE A 97 -9.42 -11.66 -3.95
C PHE A 97 -10.60 -12.54 -3.53
N THR A 98 -10.69 -12.86 -2.24
CA THR A 98 -11.70 -13.72 -1.59
C THR A 98 -11.66 -15.22 -1.93
N SER A 99 -10.68 -15.67 -2.72
CA SER A 99 -10.48 -17.09 -3.04
C SER A 99 -10.12 -17.96 -1.82
N GLU A 100 -10.25 -19.28 -1.95
CA GLU A 100 -9.83 -20.21 -0.89
C GLU A 100 -8.31 -20.17 -0.66
N GLU A 101 -7.55 -19.96 -1.73
CA GLU A 101 -6.09 -19.83 -1.70
C GLU A 101 -5.66 -18.56 -0.97
N GLU A 102 -6.39 -17.44 -1.14
CA GLU A 102 -6.15 -16.22 -0.36
C GLU A 102 -6.43 -16.45 1.13
N LYS A 103 -7.47 -17.22 1.48
CA LYS A 103 -7.74 -17.58 2.87
C LYS A 103 -6.64 -18.48 3.45
N VAL A 104 -6.05 -19.37 2.64
CA VAL A 104 -4.87 -20.17 3.04
C VAL A 104 -3.68 -19.25 3.32
N TRP A 105 -3.39 -18.31 2.42
CA TRP A 105 -2.32 -17.31 2.60
C TRP A 105 -2.56 -16.45 3.84
N PHE A 106 -3.81 -16.02 4.10
CA PHE A 106 -4.19 -15.27 5.30
C PHE A 106 -3.88 -16.05 6.58
N ARG A 107 -4.33 -17.31 6.67
CA ARG A 107 -4.10 -18.15 7.85
C ARG A 107 -2.63 -18.49 8.08
N ALA A 108 -1.89 -18.73 7.00
CA ALA A 108 -0.46 -19.06 7.07
C ALA A 108 0.44 -17.81 7.26
N ASN A 109 -0.11 -16.62 7.00
CA ASN A 109 0.58 -15.33 6.98
C ASN A 109 1.90 -15.35 6.16
N LYS A 110 1.91 -16.06 5.04
CA LYS A 110 3.05 -16.16 4.12
C LYS A 110 2.59 -16.57 2.72
N PRO A 111 3.36 -16.24 1.67
CA PRO A 111 3.04 -16.69 0.32
C PRO A 111 3.30 -18.20 0.21
N LEU A 112 2.34 -18.94 -0.35
CA LEU A 112 2.39 -20.39 -0.56
C LEU A 112 2.08 -20.72 -2.03
N PRO A 113 2.81 -21.63 -2.68
CA PRO A 113 2.48 -22.10 -4.01
C PRO A 113 1.06 -22.68 -4.07
N TYR A 114 0.36 -22.47 -5.18
CA TYR A 114 -0.97 -23.01 -5.48
C TYR A 114 -1.15 -23.15 -7.00
N GLU A 115 -2.20 -23.84 -7.44
CA GLU A 115 -2.50 -23.97 -8.88
C GLU A 115 -2.88 -22.60 -9.47
N GLY A 116 -2.07 -22.09 -10.40
CA GLY A 116 -2.20 -20.73 -10.95
C GLY A 116 -1.31 -19.68 -10.27
N ALA A 117 -0.46 -20.06 -9.32
CA ALA A 117 0.53 -19.15 -8.71
C ALA A 117 1.68 -18.77 -9.68
N TYR A 118 1.78 -19.43 -10.83
CA TYR A 118 2.81 -19.22 -11.84
C TYR A 118 2.17 -18.88 -13.18
N PRO A 119 2.87 -18.12 -14.05
CA PRO A 119 2.41 -17.91 -15.41
C PRO A 119 2.13 -19.25 -16.10
N PRO A 120 1.12 -19.33 -16.99
CA PRO A 120 0.97 -20.50 -17.83
C PRO A 120 2.28 -20.74 -18.58
N GLN A 121 2.71 -22.00 -18.66
CA GLN A 121 3.87 -22.39 -19.45
C GLN A 121 3.53 -22.13 -20.92
N THR A 122 4.02 -21.03 -21.48
CA THR A 122 3.94 -20.80 -22.93
C THR A 122 4.86 -21.82 -23.59
N SER A 123 4.30 -22.74 -24.37
CA SER A 123 5.09 -23.55 -25.30
C SER A 123 5.89 -22.59 -26.17
N ASN A 124 7.22 -22.72 -26.18
CA ASN A 124 8.16 -21.88 -26.92
C ASN A 124 7.61 -21.47 -28.30
N ALA A 125 7.14 -20.23 -28.41
CA ALA A 125 7.12 -19.52 -29.68
C ALA A 125 8.20 -18.46 -29.57
N ALA A 126 9.27 -18.71 -30.33
CA ALA A 126 10.46 -17.89 -30.40
C ALA A 126 10.12 -16.41 -30.63
N LEU A 127 10.83 -15.52 -29.94
CA LEU A 127 11.10 -14.16 -30.42
C LEU A 127 12.45 -14.18 -31.15
#